data_AF-A0AA89Q1M3-F1
#
_entry.id   AF-A0AA89Q1M3-F1
#
_cell.length_a   1.000
_cell.length_b   1.000
_cell.length_c   1.000
_cell.angle_alpha   90.00
_cell.angle_beta   90.00
_cell.angle_gamma   90.00
#
_symmetry.space_group_name_H-M   'P 1'
#
loop_
_entity.id
_entity.type
_entity.pdbx_description
1 polymer ?
#
loop_
_entity_poly.entity_id
_entity_poly.type
_entity_poly.pdbx_seq_one_letter_code
_entity_poly.pdbx_strand_id
1 'polypeptide(L)'
;MSGDDPALRAAYRLCRRRTKDEDPAEYALIQLVPAALRPALHALWAAANALDDLGDDRTAPAAERAARVEAWITALHRELPTGSSPDPVRHALVDTANRWRLDLSELRDAMAQVQDDTRGRHFADWAEWRAWGRDNLLPWFGQVRTVFDRAGVPVALRLDTREAYEEFLDGVRLTDILTDLSADLAQGDLLLPAEALDLHPGSAADLVQRRWSPGVAALVTHLTGLARQWVAQETLTRGMHPGPATVLDTMAALLHAQLDAVDAAGPALLRSPPRPALPTRARILAPARARAALAWSLTPLTVPPPQHPGAQRPPAAALPAPTGTFLRPPPHPSGERPPGIPSGDLPAHVAVIMDGNGRWAQQRGLPRHEGHRAGADAVREVVHGALDIGLRHLTLYTFSTENWHRDPEEVDAILDLLRREMTENPFRDLDVRLRWHGRAGRLPPDLVDVLQLRERTTRARTGLTLTMCIDYGGRDELTRTAAALAGRVRAGRLEPGLIAEDDFARHLPLADLPDVDLLWRTGGEQRVSNFLPWHTAYAELHFTPGLWPDTDRRDLWQAITAYTGRQRHHGATPADGPSAVPCPTAPAGGAGG
;
A
#
# COMPACT_ATOMS: atom_id res chain seq x y z
N MET A 1 30.50 -8.21 11.45
CA MET A 1 30.47 -6.97 10.63
C MET A 1 31.81 -6.87 9.92
N SER A 2 31.89 -7.28 8.66
CA SER A 2 33.13 -7.25 7.86
C SER A 2 32.94 -6.29 6.69
N GLY A 3 33.76 -5.23 6.63
CA GLY A 3 34.00 -4.31 5.51
C GLY A 3 32.83 -3.50 4.90
N ASP A 4 32.94 -2.19 4.65
CA ASP A 4 33.70 -1.16 5.38
C ASP A 4 33.12 0.24 5.08
N ASP A 5 32.45 0.88 6.04
CA ASP A 5 32.20 2.32 6.04
C ASP A 5 32.25 2.86 7.49
N PRO A 6 33.26 3.68 7.85
CA PRO A 6 33.33 4.36 9.14
C PRO A 6 32.15 5.31 9.41
N ALA A 7 31.61 5.97 8.38
CA ALA A 7 30.51 6.94 8.51
C ALA A 7 29.19 6.22 8.82
N LEU A 8 28.81 5.18 8.09
CA LEU A 8 27.67 4.33 8.41
C LEU A 8 27.78 3.69 9.82
N ARG A 9 28.98 3.29 10.25
CA ARG A 9 29.21 2.85 11.65
C ARG A 9 29.05 3.97 12.67
N ALA A 10 29.30 5.23 12.32
CA ALA A 10 29.03 6.38 13.19
C ALA A 10 27.52 6.71 13.23
N ALA A 11 26.84 6.64 12.09
CA ALA A 11 25.40 6.80 11.91
C ALA A 11 24.58 5.84 12.79
N TYR A 12 24.79 4.53 12.67
CA TYR A 12 24.11 3.55 13.54
C TYR A 12 24.44 3.73 15.04
N ARG A 13 25.66 4.18 15.37
CA ARG A 13 26.02 4.50 16.77
C ARG A 13 25.32 5.78 17.27
N LEU A 14 25.04 6.75 16.39
CA LEU A 14 24.23 7.92 16.74
C LEU A 14 22.78 7.51 17.00
N CYS A 15 22.15 6.79 16.07
CA CYS A 15 20.76 6.33 16.21
C CYS A 15 20.55 5.54 17.52
N ARG A 16 21.46 4.61 17.82
CA ARG A 16 21.44 3.85 19.09
C ARG A 16 21.64 4.72 20.34
N ARG A 17 22.43 5.80 20.27
CA ARG A 17 22.59 6.75 21.40
C ARG A 17 21.32 7.56 21.59
N ARG A 18 20.78 8.14 20.51
CA ARG A 18 19.49 8.82 20.48
C ARG A 18 18.41 8.00 21.19
N THR A 19 18.10 6.78 20.71
CA THR A 19 17.13 5.90 21.39
C THR A 19 17.46 5.68 22.87
N LYS A 20 18.73 5.48 23.24
CA LYS A 20 19.11 5.22 24.64
C LYS A 20 18.85 6.42 25.55
N ASP A 21 19.14 7.62 25.06
CA ASP A 21 19.25 8.83 25.85
C ASP A 21 17.92 9.63 25.83
N GLU A 22 17.15 9.51 24.74
CA GLU A 22 15.81 10.09 24.53
C GLU A 22 14.70 9.14 25.04
N ASP A 23 14.68 7.85 24.64
CA ASP A 23 13.72 6.85 25.16
C ASP A 23 14.38 5.58 25.76
N PRO A 24 14.71 5.60 27.06
CA PRO A 24 15.22 4.45 27.78
C PRO A 24 14.26 3.24 27.87
N ALA A 25 12.97 3.37 27.52
CA ALA A 25 12.03 2.25 27.47
C ALA A 25 12.11 1.53 26.12
N GLU A 26 11.99 2.23 24.99
CA GLU A 26 12.18 1.63 23.66
C GLU A 26 13.59 1.05 23.49
N TYR A 27 14.62 1.75 23.98
CA TYR A 27 15.98 1.19 24.00
C TYR A 27 16.05 -0.15 24.76
N ALA A 28 15.26 -0.32 25.82
CA ALA A 28 15.21 -1.59 26.56
C ALA A 28 14.44 -2.68 25.80
N LEU A 29 13.41 -2.32 25.01
CA LEU A 29 12.65 -3.23 24.14
C LEU A 29 13.50 -3.71 22.95
N ILE A 30 14.18 -2.81 22.24
CA ILE A 30 15.10 -3.18 21.14
C ILE A 30 16.22 -4.12 21.65
N GLN A 31 16.63 -4.01 22.91
CA GLN A 31 17.63 -4.90 23.51
C GLN A 31 17.12 -6.33 23.78
N LEU A 32 15.80 -6.58 23.71
CA LEU A 32 15.20 -7.93 23.68
C LEU A 32 15.27 -8.59 22.29
N VAL A 33 15.48 -7.81 21.23
CA VAL A 33 15.57 -8.28 19.83
C VAL A 33 16.98 -8.84 19.54
N PRO A 34 17.21 -9.73 18.56
CA PRO A 34 18.56 -10.23 18.25
C PRO A 34 19.50 -9.10 17.81
N ALA A 35 20.77 -9.20 18.23
CA ALA A 35 21.78 -8.15 18.00
C ALA A 35 21.98 -7.78 16.50
N ALA A 36 21.64 -8.69 15.58
CA ALA A 36 21.70 -8.45 14.14
C ALA A 36 20.62 -7.49 13.62
N LEU A 37 19.45 -7.41 14.27
CA LEU A 37 18.32 -6.57 13.83
C LEU A 37 18.35 -5.18 14.51
N ARG A 38 18.88 -5.08 15.74
CA ARG A 38 18.89 -3.83 16.54
C ARG A 38 19.35 -2.57 15.79
N PRO A 39 20.39 -2.60 14.91
CA PRO A 39 20.79 -1.41 14.17
C PRO A 39 19.66 -0.84 13.30
N ALA A 40 18.89 -1.70 12.64
CA ALA A 40 17.76 -1.31 11.80
C ALA A 40 16.61 -0.72 12.61
N LEU A 41 16.28 -1.33 13.75
CA LEU A 41 15.24 -0.82 14.66
C LEU A 41 15.62 0.55 15.24
N HIS A 42 16.88 0.72 15.68
CA HIS A 42 17.37 2.04 16.11
C HIS A 42 17.35 3.08 14.98
N ALA A 43 17.62 2.69 13.73
CA ALA A 43 17.57 3.61 12.59
C ALA A 43 16.14 4.03 12.23
N LEU A 44 15.18 3.09 12.23
CA LEU A 44 13.76 3.37 12.04
C LEU A 44 13.22 4.30 13.13
N TRP A 45 13.48 3.98 14.40
CA TRP A 45 13.04 4.81 15.52
C TRP A 45 13.66 6.21 15.48
N ALA A 46 14.97 6.32 15.24
CA ALA A 46 15.64 7.62 15.19
C ALA A 46 15.20 8.47 14.00
N ALA A 47 14.77 7.85 12.90
CA ALA A 47 14.20 8.54 11.75
C ALA A 47 12.79 9.09 12.02
N ALA A 48 11.94 8.32 12.69
CA ALA A 48 10.62 8.79 13.11
C ALA A 48 10.73 10.01 14.04
N ASN A 49 11.56 9.92 15.08
CA ASN A 49 11.80 11.01 16.03
C ASN A 49 12.46 12.22 15.35
N ALA A 50 13.40 12.02 14.42
CA ALA A 50 14.03 13.13 13.69
C ALA A 50 13.08 13.88 12.73
N LEU A 51 11.93 13.30 12.37
CA LEU A 51 10.85 13.99 11.66
C LEU A 51 9.93 14.73 12.63
N ASP A 52 9.58 14.09 13.74
CA ASP A 52 8.78 14.66 14.83
C ASP A 52 9.44 15.93 15.40
N ASP A 53 10.75 15.84 15.73
CA ASP A 53 11.65 16.95 16.11
C ASP A 53 11.51 18.18 15.18
N LEU A 54 11.34 17.95 13.87
CA LEU A 54 11.24 19.00 12.86
C LEU A 54 9.83 19.59 12.76
N GLY A 55 8.79 18.78 13.01
CA GLY A 55 7.40 19.22 13.10
C GLY A 55 7.13 20.05 14.36
N ASP A 56 7.82 19.75 15.45
CA ASP A 56 7.56 20.29 16.79
C ASP A 56 8.54 21.38 17.28
N ASP A 57 9.55 21.76 16.51
CA ASP A 57 10.44 22.90 16.84
C ASP A 57 9.70 24.26 16.83
N ARG A 58 8.86 24.52 17.84
CA ARG A 58 8.04 25.73 17.97
C ARG A 58 8.86 27.04 18.07
N THR A 59 10.21 26.99 18.07
CA THR A 59 11.05 28.18 17.87
C THR A 59 10.95 28.73 16.44
N ALA A 60 10.55 27.90 15.47
CA ALA A 60 10.31 28.26 14.08
C ALA A 60 8.80 28.38 13.75
N PRO A 61 8.40 29.30 12.84
CA PRO A 61 7.02 29.42 12.37
C PRO A 61 6.51 28.12 11.71
N ALA A 62 5.21 27.84 11.79
CA ALA A 62 4.60 26.62 11.27
C ALA A 62 4.96 26.31 9.81
N ALA A 63 4.95 27.33 8.94
CA ALA A 63 5.33 27.20 7.54
C ALA A 63 6.81 26.82 7.34
N GLU A 64 7.71 27.26 8.24
CA GLU A 64 9.12 26.89 8.19
C GLU A 64 9.32 25.44 8.65
N ARG A 65 8.64 25.02 9.72
CA ARG A 65 8.65 23.61 10.19
C ARG A 65 8.15 22.66 9.11
N ALA A 66 7.04 22.99 8.48
CA ALA A 66 6.49 22.26 7.35
C ALA A 66 7.50 22.14 6.19
N ALA A 67 8.18 23.22 5.84
CA ALA A 67 9.22 23.22 4.80
C ALA A 67 10.47 22.40 5.20
N ARG A 68 10.85 22.38 6.48
CA ARG A 68 11.96 21.54 6.99
C ARG A 68 11.62 20.04 6.91
N VAL A 69 10.40 19.66 7.29
CA VAL A 69 9.87 18.28 7.16
C VAL A 69 9.86 17.86 5.69
N GLU A 70 9.28 18.68 4.80
CA GLU A 70 9.25 18.43 3.35
C GLU A 70 10.67 18.30 2.75
N ALA A 71 11.61 19.16 3.17
CA ALA A 71 13.00 19.10 2.74
C ALA A 71 13.70 17.81 3.20
N TRP A 72 13.43 17.33 4.43
CA TRP A 72 13.97 16.08 4.94
C TRP A 72 13.44 14.87 4.15
N ILE A 73 12.13 14.83 3.87
CA ILE A 73 11.48 13.77 3.08
C ILE A 73 12.00 13.78 1.64
N THR A 74 12.15 14.96 1.04
CA THR A 74 12.70 15.13 -0.31
C THR A 74 14.18 14.76 -0.37
N ALA A 75 14.94 14.99 0.70
CA ALA A 75 16.31 14.50 0.82
C ALA A 75 16.33 12.96 0.90
N LEU A 76 15.53 12.34 1.78
CA LEU A 76 15.44 10.89 1.89
C LEU A 76 15.09 10.21 0.56
N HIS A 77 14.09 10.71 -0.17
CA HIS A 77 13.71 10.16 -1.47
C HIS A 77 14.82 10.24 -2.53
N ARG A 78 15.67 11.27 -2.48
CA ARG A 78 16.85 11.40 -3.36
C ARG A 78 18.04 10.54 -2.93
N GLU A 79 18.17 10.27 -1.64
CA GLU A 79 19.27 9.50 -1.02
C GLU A 79 19.00 7.98 -1.02
N LEU A 80 17.73 7.54 -1.01
CA LEU A 80 17.37 6.13 -1.08
C LEU A 80 17.98 5.37 -2.29
N PRO A 81 17.99 5.92 -3.53
CA PRO A 81 18.67 5.32 -4.67
C PRO A 81 20.21 5.32 -4.59
N THR A 82 20.82 6.34 -3.96
CA THR A 82 22.29 6.45 -3.88
C THR A 82 22.88 5.49 -2.86
N GLY A 83 22.08 5.04 -1.89
CA GLY A 83 22.54 4.16 -0.80
C GLY A 83 23.31 4.89 0.30
N SER A 84 23.37 6.22 0.28
CA SER A 84 24.11 7.01 1.27
C SER A 84 23.53 8.41 1.45
N SER A 85 23.75 9.00 2.64
CA SER A 85 23.28 10.34 3.01
C SER A 85 24.37 11.12 3.76
N PRO A 86 24.46 12.45 3.57
CA PRO A 86 25.27 13.31 4.42
C PRO A 86 24.69 13.46 5.84
N ASP A 87 23.38 13.23 6.02
CA ASP A 87 22.75 13.24 7.34
C ASP A 87 22.93 11.88 8.02
N PRO A 88 23.48 11.80 9.25
CA PRO A 88 23.75 10.51 9.89
C PRO A 88 22.51 9.67 10.21
N VAL A 89 21.33 10.27 10.44
CA VAL A 89 20.10 9.50 10.72
C VAL A 89 19.55 8.94 9.41
N ARG A 90 19.43 9.77 8.37
CA ARG A 90 19.03 9.30 7.03
C ARG A 90 20.03 8.30 6.45
N HIS A 91 21.33 8.40 6.75
CA HIS A 91 22.32 7.42 6.27
C HIS A 91 22.07 6.03 6.87
N ALA A 92 21.81 5.94 8.18
CA ALA A 92 21.42 4.68 8.81
C ALA A 92 20.08 4.14 8.28
N LEU A 93 19.11 5.02 8.03
CA LEU A 93 17.81 4.65 7.47
C LEU A 93 17.91 4.16 6.02
N VAL A 94 18.71 4.81 5.17
CA VAL A 94 18.91 4.45 3.76
C VAL A 94 19.63 3.10 3.63
N ASP A 95 20.67 2.84 4.43
CA ASP A 95 21.27 1.50 4.49
C ASP A 95 20.27 0.48 5.02
N THR A 96 19.54 0.80 6.10
CA THR A 96 18.49 -0.08 6.65
C THR A 96 17.46 -0.45 5.59
N ALA A 97 16.92 0.52 4.86
CA ALA A 97 15.91 0.31 3.84
C ALA A 97 16.43 -0.53 2.66
N ASN A 98 17.62 -0.23 2.15
CA ASN A 98 18.21 -0.98 1.05
C ASN A 98 18.59 -2.41 1.47
N ARG A 99 19.18 -2.57 2.66
CA ARG A 99 19.62 -3.86 3.20
C ARG A 99 18.46 -4.79 3.53
N TRP A 100 17.42 -4.29 4.18
CA TRP A 100 16.24 -5.07 4.57
C TRP A 100 15.13 -5.07 3.51
N ARG A 101 15.32 -4.36 2.39
CA ARG A 101 14.34 -4.20 1.29
C ARG A 101 13.00 -3.67 1.79
N LEU A 102 13.07 -2.59 2.57
CA LEU A 102 11.92 -1.85 3.09
C LEU A 102 11.37 -0.93 2.00
N ASP A 103 10.05 -0.81 1.90
CA ASP A 103 9.41 0.14 0.99
C ASP A 103 8.96 1.38 1.76
N LEU A 104 9.88 2.35 1.89
CA LEU A 104 9.59 3.60 2.60
C LEU A 104 8.57 4.50 1.87
N SER A 105 8.06 4.12 0.69
CA SER A 105 6.95 4.86 0.07
C SER A 105 5.65 4.72 0.86
N GLU A 106 5.46 3.62 1.61
CA GLU A 106 4.36 3.45 2.56
C GLU A 106 4.43 4.45 3.74
N LEU A 107 5.63 4.93 4.06
CA LEU A 107 5.80 5.99 5.07
C LEU A 107 5.49 7.38 4.52
N ARG A 108 5.40 7.59 3.19
CA ARG A 108 5.32 8.95 2.62
C ARG A 108 4.17 9.75 3.19
N ASP A 109 3.00 9.12 3.32
CA ASP A 109 1.79 9.81 3.77
C ASP A 109 1.82 10.01 5.31
N ALA A 110 2.41 9.08 6.06
CA ALA A 110 2.71 9.25 7.49
C ALA A 110 3.71 10.38 7.78
N MET A 111 4.68 10.59 6.88
CA MET A 111 5.65 11.69 6.93
C MET A 111 5.10 13.01 6.34
N ALA A 112 3.94 12.98 5.65
CA ALA A 112 3.23 14.18 5.16
C ALA A 112 2.12 14.63 6.13
N GLN A 113 1.60 13.72 6.97
CA GLN A 113 1.38 14.04 8.39
C GLN A 113 2.72 14.48 9.02
N VAL A 114 2.75 15.03 10.23
CA VAL A 114 3.85 15.89 10.74
C VAL A 114 4.01 17.23 9.97
N GLN A 115 3.94 17.27 8.63
CA GLN A 115 3.90 18.54 7.87
C GLN A 115 2.58 19.30 8.10
N ASP A 116 1.43 18.64 7.87
CA ASP A 116 0.10 19.19 8.12
C ASP A 116 -0.14 19.56 9.61
N ASP A 117 0.61 18.90 10.49
CA ASP A 117 0.45 18.92 11.96
C ASP A 117 0.97 20.22 12.59
N THR A 118 1.83 20.94 11.87
CA THR A 118 2.50 22.17 12.31
C THR A 118 1.55 23.33 12.68
N ARG A 119 0.25 23.20 12.40
CA ARG A 119 -0.77 24.25 12.62
C ARG A 119 -1.54 24.12 13.94
N GLY A 120 -1.24 23.12 14.77
CA GLY A 120 -1.99 22.81 15.99
C GLY A 120 -3.25 21.99 15.71
N ARG A 121 -3.77 21.29 16.71
CA ARG A 121 -4.86 20.31 16.53
C ARG A 121 -5.97 20.37 17.57
N HIS A 122 -7.16 20.08 17.06
CA HIS A 122 -8.35 19.73 17.82
C HIS A 122 -9.01 18.53 17.14
N PHE A 123 -9.51 17.58 17.92
CA PHE A 123 -10.27 16.43 17.43
C PHE A 123 -11.68 16.53 18.00
N ALA A 124 -12.72 16.35 17.18
CA ALA A 124 -14.09 16.35 17.65
C ALA A 124 -14.41 15.08 18.47
N ASP A 125 -14.01 13.93 17.94
CA ASP A 125 -14.37 12.60 18.47
C ASP A 125 -13.18 11.62 18.46
N TRP A 126 -13.39 10.44 19.06
CA TRP A 126 -12.41 9.36 19.05
C TRP A 126 -12.12 8.80 17.64
N ALA A 127 -13.01 8.97 16.65
CA ALA A 127 -12.78 8.47 15.30
C ALA A 127 -11.75 9.32 14.54
N GLU A 128 -11.81 10.65 14.67
CA GLU A 128 -10.79 11.56 14.16
C GLU A 128 -9.43 11.34 14.84
N TRP A 129 -9.42 11.23 16.18
CA TRP A 129 -8.20 10.99 16.96
C TRP A 129 -7.53 9.66 16.57
N ARG A 130 -8.31 8.58 16.40
CA ARG A 130 -7.81 7.27 15.97
C ARG A 130 -7.34 7.26 14.53
N ALA A 131 -8.03 7.94 13.62
CA ALA A 131 -7.62 8.05 12.22
C ALA A 131 -6.24 8.72 12.13
N TRP A 132 -6.06 9.87 12.78
CA TRP A 132 -4.75 10.51 12.93
C TRP A 132 -3.71 9.55 13.51
N GLY A 133 -4.07 8.81 14.56
CA GLY A 133 -3.15 7.92 15.23
C GLY A 133 -2.61 6.80 14.35
N ARG A 134 -3.50 6.21 13.54
CA ARG A 134 -3.21 5.11 12.59
C ARG A 134 -2.36 5.59 11.43
N ASP A 135 -2.72 6.70 10.80
CA ASP A 135 -2.04 7.20 9.60
C ASP A 135 -0.57 7.61 9.88
N ASN A 136 -0.26 7.98 11.13
CA ASN A 136 1.08 8.35 11.57
C ASN A 136 1.91 7.15 12.10
N LEU A 137 1.43 6.35 13.07
CA LEU A 137 2.26 5.31 13.73
C LEU A 137 2.29 3.96 12.99
N LEU A 138 1.16 3.51 12.45
CA LEU A 138 1.03 2.15 11.89
C LEU A 138 2.05 1.85 10.77
N PRO A 139 2.37 2.78 9.85
CA PRO A 139 3.36 2.53 8.80
C PRO A 139 4.78 2.28 9.32
N TRP A 140 5.20 2.94 10.40
CA TRP A 140 6.53 2.72 11.02
C TRP A 140 6.63 1.33 11.65
N PHE A 141 5.61 0.90 12.40
CA PHE A 141 5.52 -0.47 12.90
C PHE A 141 5.48 -1.50 11.77
N GLY A 142 4.85 -1.16 10.64
CA GLY A 142 4.89 -1.94 9.39
C GLY A 142 6.32 -2.22 8.90
N GLN A 143 7.22 -1.23 8.94
CA GLN A 143 8.62 -1.42 8.57
C GLN A 143 9.38 -2.31 9.56
N VAL A 144 9.14 -2.17 10.87
CA VAL A 144 9.73 -3.06 11.90
C VAL A 144 9.27 -4.50 11.67
N ARG A 145 7.99 -4.72 11.39
CA ARG A 145 7.40 -6.02 11.03
C ARG A 145 8.11 -6.61 9.80
N THR A 146 8.32 -5.82 8.75
CA THR A 146 9.07 -6.25 7.55
C THR A 146 10.52 -6.62 7.84
N VAL A 147 11.22 -5.93 8.77
CA VAL A 147 12.56 -6.36 9.20
C VAL A 147 12.54 -7.77 9.82
N PHE A 148 11.54 -8.11 10.64
CA PHE A 148 11.39 -9.45 11.20
C PHE A 148 11.04 -10.50 10.14
N ASP A 149 10.10 -10.21 9.24
CA ASP A 149 9.73 -11.11 8.13
C ASP A 149 10.96 -11.45 7.27
N ARG A 150 11.73 -10.43 6.89
CA ARG A 150 12.98 -10.54 6.11
C ARG A 150 14.10 -11.23 6.88
N ALA A 151 14.02 -11.27 8.22
CA ALA A 151 14.91 -12.04 9.07
C ALA A 151 14.55 -13.54 9.14
N GLY A 152 13.45 -13.98 8.51
CA GLY A 152 12.94 -15.35 8.59
C GLY A 152 12.04 -15.60 9.80
N VAL A 153 11.55 -14.54 10.45
CA VAL A 153 10.71 -14.61 11.66
C VAL A 153 9.41 -13.86 11.38
N PRO A 154 8.48 -14.46 10.60
CA PRO A 154 7.29 -13.75 10.14
C PRO A 154 6.43 -13.27 11.32
N VAL A 155 6.18 -11.96 11.36
CA VAL A 155 5.25 -11.34 12.32
C VAL A 155 3.96 -11.07 11.56
N ALA A 156 3.20 -12.16 11.38
CA ALA A 156 1.94 -12.13 10.64
C ALA A 156 0.86 -11.40 11.44
N LEU A 157 0.33 -10.33 10.87
CA LEU A 157 -0.83 -9.61 11.39
C LEU A 157 -2.07 -10.35 10.89
N ARG A 158 -2.60 -11.25 11.71
CA ARG A 158 -3.75 -12.09 11.34
C ARG A 158 -5.02 -11.25 11.33
N LEU A 159 -5.99 -11.60 10.48
CA LEU A 159 -7.26 -10.87 10.41
C LEU A 159 -8.05 -10.93 11.72
N ASP A 160 -7.93 -12.02 12.49
CA ASP A 160 -8.54 -12.19 13.81
C ASP A 160 -7.79 -11.46 14.95
N THR A 161 -6.62 -10.87 14.69
CA THR A 161 -5.88 -10.04 15.66
C THR A 161 -5.68 -8.59 15.19
N ARG A 162 -6.23 -8.21 14.03
CA ARG A 162 -6.08 -6.87 13.46
C ARG A 162 -6.69 -5.77 14.34
N GLU A 163 -7.91 -5.97 14.82
CA GLU A 163 -8.60 -5.01 15.69
C GLU A 163 -7.84 -4.81 17.00
N ALA A 164 -7.46 -5.91 17.65
CA ALA A 164 -6.59 -5.90 18.83
C ALA A 164 -5.23 -5.20 18.61
N TYR A 165 -4.66 -5.28 17.40
CA TYR A 165 -3.44 -4.57 17.04
C TYR A 165 -3.66 -3.06 16.84
N GLU A 166 -4.76 -2.66 16.19
CA GLU A 166 -5.13 -1.25 16.04
C GLU A 166 -5.46 -0.61 17.39
N GLU A 167 -6.25 -1.28 18.24
CA GLU A 167 -6.52 -0.84 19.62
C GLU A 167 -5.24 -0.76 20.46
N PHE A 168 -4.34 -1.73 20.36
CA PHE A 168 -3.07 -1.70 21.07
C PHE A 168 -2.25 -0.44 20.74
N LEU A 169 -2.22 -0.01 19.47
CA LEU A 169 -1.57 1.24 19.06
C LEU A 169 -2.32 2.49 19.53
N ASP A 170 -3.65 2.48 19.58
CA ASP A 170 -4.44 3.54 20.22
C ASP A 170 -4.04 3.66 21.72
N GLY A 171 -3.86 2.53 22.41
CA GLY A 171 -3.39 2.46 23.80
C GLY A 171 -1.96 2.96 24.02
N VAL A 172 -1.04 2.65 23.10
CA VAL A 172 0.33 3.21 23.09
C VAL A 172 0.25 4.73 23.03
N ARG A 173 -0.46 5.29 22.04
CA ARG A 173 -0.56 6.75 21.83
C ARG A 173 -1.25 7.47 22.98
N LEU A 174 -2.32 6.91 23.55
CA LEU A 174 -2.99 7.55 24.68
C LEU A 174 -2.10 7.53 25.95
N THR A 175 -1.31 6.48 26.15
CA THR A 175 -0.33 6.41 27.25
C THR A 175 0.77 7.48 27.11
N ASP A 176 1.19 7.74 25.88
CA ASP A 176 2.20 8.73 25.51
C ASP A 176 1.71 10.16 25.80
N ILE A 177 0.56 10.55 25.25
CA ILE A 177 -0.09 11.85 25.48
C ILE A 177 -0.38 12.09 26.97
N LEU A 178 -0.79 11.05 27.72
CA LEU A 178 -1.00 11.18 29.17
C LEU A 178 0.32 11.32 29.95
N THR A 179 1.43 10.79 29.43
CA THR A 179 2.75 10.90 30.05
C THR A 179 3.33 12.29 29.84
N ASP A 180 3.28 12.79 28.60
CA ASP A 180 3.88 14.07 28.22
C ASP A 180 2.90 15.24 28.26
N LEU A 181 1.69 15.05 28.81
CA LEU A 181 0.66 16.07 29.06
C LEU A 181 1.22 17.39 29.66
N SER A 182 2.21 17.33 30.57
CA SER A 182 2.86 18.53 31.11
C SER A 182 3.65 19.33 30.07
N ALA A 183 4.25 18.67 29.09
CA ALA A 183 5.00 19.25 27.99
C ALA A 183 4.06 19.72 26.86
N ASP A 184 3.03 18.96 26.53
CA ASP A 184 2.00 19.38 25.56
C ASP A 184 1.32 20.68 26.02
N LEU A 185 0.85 20.70 27.27
CA LEU A 185 0.30 21.89 27.90
C LEU A 185 1.35 23.00 28.10
N ALA A 186 2.65 22.68 28.10
CA ALA A 186 3.73 23.67 28.07
C ALA A 186 3.77 24.43 26.74
N GLN A 187 3.51 23.72 25.63
CA GLN A 187 3.47 24.23 24.26
C GLN A 187 2.10 24.81 23.86
N GLY A 188 1.04 24.46 24.60
CA GLY A 188 -0.33 24.91 24.37
C GLY A 188 -1.20 23.91 23.62
N ASP A 189 -0.70 22.69 23.40
CA ASP A 189 -1.42 21.61 22.76
C ASP A 189 -2.25 20.80 23.79
N LEU A 190 -3.41 20.32 23.37
CA LEU A 190 -4.28 19.43 24.14
C LEU A 190 -4.75 18.31 23.21
N LEU A 191 -3.98 17.24 23.12
CA LEU A 191 -4.12 16.18 22.12
C LEU A 191 -5.20 15.14 22.49
N LEU A 192 -6.31 15.60 23.06
CA LEU A 192 -7.46 14.78 23.48
C LEU A 192 -8.72 15.21 22.68
N PRO A 193 -9.61 14.28 22.29
CA PRO A 193 -10.83 14.64 21.59
C PRO A 193 -11.83 15.34 22.51
N ALA A 194 -12.62 16.26 21.95
CA ALA A 194 -13.66 17.00 22.67
C ALA A 194 -14.65 16.03 23.35
N GLU A 195 -15.05 14.96 22.65
CA GLU A 195 -15.85 13.85 23.19
C GLU A 195 -15.34 13.32 24.55
N ALA A 196 -14.02 13.17 24.73
CA ALA A 196 -13.44 12.69 25.98
C ALA A 196 -13.39 13.76 27.08
N LEU A 197 -13.19 15.02 26.70
CA LEU A 197 -13.16 16.16 27.62
C LEU A 197 -14.57 16.47 28.17
N ASP A 198 -15.59 16.33 27.32
CA ASP A 198 -17.00 16.61 27.66
C ASP A 198 -17.60 15.61 28.67
N LEU A 199 -17.03 14.40 28.79
CA LEU A 199 -17.35 13.45 29.88
C LEU A 199 -17.06 14.03 31.27
N HIS A 200 -16.14 14.99 31.36
CA HIS A 200 -15.74 15.64 32.61
C HIS A 200 -15.76 17.17 32.46
N PRO A 201 -16.95 17.81 32.47
CA PRO A 201 -17.11 19.23 32.17
C PRO A 201 -16.20 20.15 33.01
N GLY A 202 -15.57 21.11 32.34
CA GLY A 202 -14.60 22.03 32.94
C GLY A 202 -13.14 21.54 32.92
N SER A 203 -12.91 20.23 32.73
CA SER A 203 -11.56 19.64 32.68
C SER A 203 -10.68 20.28 31.60
N ALA A 204 -11.20 20.55 30.40
CA ALA A 204 -10.47 21.21 29.32
C ALA A 204 -9.93 22.60 29.71
N ALA A 205 -10.79 23.44 30.31
CA ALA A 205 -10.40 24.78 30.76
C ALA A 205 -9.39 24.73 31.92
N ASP A 206 -9.54 23.74 32.81
CA ASP A 206 -8.60 23.47 33.89
C ASP A 206 -7.22 23.03 33.37
N LEU A 207 -7.18 22.11 32.39
CA LEU A 207 -5.94 21.63 31.76
C LEU A 207 -5.19 22.77 31.05
N VAL A 208 -5.89 23.59 30.25
CA VAL A 208 -5.28 24.77 29.58
C VAL A 208 -4.72 25.77 30.60
N GLN A 209 -5.36 25.93 31.76
CA GLN A 209 -4.87 26.75 32.88
C GLN A 209 -3.84 26.03 33.77
N ARG A 210 -3.48 24.77 33.45
CA ARG A 210 -2.66 23.83 34.26
C ARG A 210 -3.11 23.72 35.72
N ARG A 211 -4.41 23.84 35.94
CA ARG A 211 -5.08 23.73 37.25
C ARG A 211 -5.50 22.29 37.48
N TRP A 212 -5.02 21.67 38.56
CA TRP A 212 -5.53 20.36 38.99
C TRP A 212 -6.87 20.53 39.72
N SER A 213 -7.94 19.99 39.15
CA SER A 213 -9.29 19.98 39.74
C SER A 213 -9.82 18.55 39.90
N PRO A 214 -10.94 18.36 40.63
CA PRO A 214 -11.62 17.06 40.67
C PRO A 214 -12.06 16.56 39.29
N GLY A 215 -12.41 17.47 38.36
CA GLY A 215 -12.76 17.13 36.99
C GLY A 215 -11.56 16.62 36.19
N VAL A 216 -10.40 17.28 36.32
CA VAL A 216 -9.14 16.81 35.72
C VAL A 216 -8.71 15.46 36.30
N ALA A 217 -8.82 15.27 37.62
CA ALA A 217 -8.50 13.99 38.25
C ALA A 217 -9.40 12.85 37.71
N ALA A 218 -10.71 13.09 37.59
CA ALA A 218 -11.65 12.12 37.04
C ALA A 218 -11.36 11.80 35.56
N LEU A 219 -11.05 12.82 34.74
CA LEU A 219 -10.66 12.66 33.34
C LEU A 219 -9.39 11.81 33.20
N VAL A 220 -8.35 12.10 33.98
CA VAL A 220 -7.09 11.33 33.94
C VAL A 220 -7.37 9.87 34.31
N THR A 221 -8.12 9.59 35.38
CA THR A 221 -8.48 8.21 35.76
C THR A 221 -9.35 7.50 34.70
N HIS A 222 -10.23 8.23 34.00
CA HIS A 222 -11.00 7.66 32.89
C HIS A 222 -10.08 7.28 31.72
N LEU A 223 -9.19 8.19 31.30
CA LEU A 223 -8.28 7.98 30.18
C LEU A 223 -7.20 6.94 30.47
N THR A 224 -6.64 6.88 31.68
CA THR A 224 -5.72 5.80 32.08
C THR A 224 -6.46 4.46 32.18
N GLY A 225 -7.73 4.44 32.57
CA GLY A 225 -8.58 3.25 32.51
C GLY A 225 -8.80 2.74 31.08
N LEU A 226 -9.10 3.64 30.14
CA LEU A 226 -9.28 3.33 28.73
C LEU A 226 -7.98 2.85 28.06
N ALA A 227 -6.87 3.55 28.30
CA ALA A 227 -5.55 3.14 27.82
C ALA A 227 -5.15 1.74 28.33
N ARG A 228 -5.44 1.41 29.60
CA ARG A 228 -5.21 0.07 30.16
C ARG A 228 -6.00 -1.03 29.45
N GLN A 229 -7.24 -0.76 29.02
CA GLN A 229 -8.02 -1.73 28.25
C GLN A 229 -7.39 -1.96 26.88
N TRP A 230 -7.01 -0.87 26.20
CA TRP A 230 -6.41 -0.93 24.87
C TRP A 230 -5.04 -1.60 24.81
N VAL A 231 -4.16 -1.43 25.82
CA VAL A 231 -2.86 -2.13 25.84
C VAL A 231 -2.94 -3.60 26.29
N ALA A 232 -4.05 -4.02 26.91
CA ALA A 232 -4.23 -5.35 27.51
C ALA A 232 -4.87 -6.37 26.54
N GLN A 233 -4.23 -6.61 25.39
CA GLN A 233 -4.80 -7.40 24.30
C GLN A 233 -4.33 -8.86 24.32
N GLU A 234 -5.07 -9.75 24.99
CA GLU A 234 -4.73 -11.18 25.12
C GLU A 234 -4.60 -11.96 23.80
N THR A 235 -5.21 -11.46 22.72
CA THR A 235 -5.15 -12.07 21.38
C THR A 235 -3.92 -11.63 20.58
N LEU A 236 -3.28 -10.52 20.93
CA LEU A 236 -2.26 -9.85 20.13
C LEU A 236 -1.04 -10.73 19.84
N THR A 237 -0.57 -11.48 20.84
CA THR A 237 0.61 -12.36 20.73
C THR A 237 0.25 -13.82 20.44
N ARG A 238 -1.04 -14.14 20.25
CA ARG A 238 -1.53 -15.51 20.02
C ARG A 238 -1.02 -16.07 18.68
N GLY A 239 -0.22 -17.14 18.75
CA GLY A 239 0.38 -17.76 17.58
C GLY A 239 1.57 -16.98 16.98
N MET A 240 2.02 -15.91 17.65
CA MET A 240 3.24 -15.20 17.27
C MET A 240 4.49 -15.96 17.73
N HIS A 241 5.60 -15.78 17.03
CA HIS A 241 6.90 -16.32 17.46
C HIS A 241 7.26 -15.80 18.88
N PRO A 242 7.81 -16.64 19.79
CA PRO A 242 8.04 -16.24 21.19
C PRO A 242 8.93 -15.01 21.39
N GLY A 243 9.84 -14.76 20.44
CA GLY A 243 10.71 -13.58 20.44
C GLY A 243 9.93 -12.26 20.34
N PRO A 244 9.26 -11.96 19.20
CA PRO A 244 8.42 -10.76 19.06
C PRO A 244 7.26 -10.72 20.07
N ALA A 245 6.66 -11.86 20.42
CA ALA A 245 5.65 -11.94 21.48
C ALA A 245 6.19 -11.39 22.81
N THR A 246 7.39 -11.82 23.22
CA THR A 246 8.04 -11.30 24.44
C THR A 246 8.28 -9.78 24.36
N VAL A 247 8.55 -9.21 23.18
CA VAL A 247 8.69 -7.75 23.02
C VAL A 247 7.37 -7.04 23.28
N LEU A 248 6.28 -7.48 22.63
CA LEU A 248 4.95 -6.88 22.79
C LEU A 248 4.40 -7.05 24.21
N ASP A 249 4.48 -8.25 24.80
CA ASP A 249 4.12 -8.49 26.21
C ASP A 249 4.85 -7.52 27.16
N THR A 250 6.15 -7.30 26.89
CA THR A 250 6.98 -6.43 27.73
C THR A 250 6.66 -4.96 27.51
N MET A 251 6.30 -4.57 26.28
CA MET A 251 5.83 -3.22 25.98
C MET A 251 4.50 -2.93 26.69
N ALA A 252 3.52 -3.84 26.60
CA ALA A 252 2.26 -3.74 27.34
C ALA A 252 2.50 -3.60 28.85
N ALA A 253 3.39 -4.41 29.44
CA ALA A 253 3.73 -4.33 30.86
C ALA A 253 4.42 -3.00 31.26
N LEU A 254 5.26 -2.44 30.38
CA LEU A 254 5.89 -1.13 30.60
C LEU A 254 4.86 0.01 30.49
N LEU A 255 3.93 -0.06 29.53
CA LEU A 255 2.84 0.90 29.37
C LEU A 255 1.89 0.88 30.57
N HIS A 256 1.52 -0.30 31.08
CA HIS A 256 0.78 -0.42 32.34
C HIS A 256 1.51 0.27 33.50
N ALA A 257 2.81 0.00 33.68
CA ALA A 257 3.58 0.65 34.74
C ALA A 257 3.70 2.18 34.55
N GLN A 258 3.66 2.67 33.30
CA GLN A 258 3.64 4.09 32.94
C GLN A 258 2.28 4.71 33.31
N LEU A 259 1.16 4.06 32.99
CA LEU A 259 -0.19 4.48 33.39
C LEU A 259 -0.37 4.50 34.92
N ASP A 260 0.21 3.54 35.63
CA ASP A 260 0.25 3.55 37.10
C ASP A 260 1.06 4.74 37.65
N ALA A 261 2.11 5.17 36.97
CA ALA A 261 2.88 6.36 37.32
C ALA A 261 2.12 7.67 37.00
N VAL A 262 1.30 7.69 35.94
CA VAL A 262 0.38 8.79 35.60
C VAL A 262 -0.68 8.98 36.69
N ASP A 263 -1.40 7.92 37.08
CA ASP A 263 -2.41 8.00 38.15
C ASP A 263 -1.79 8.40 39.49
N ALA A 264 -0.60 7.89 39.82
CA ALA A 264 0.11 8.22 41.06
C ALA A 264 0.66 9.66 41.11
N ALA A 265 0.83 10.33 39.96
CA ALA A 265 1.38 11.68 39.92
C ALA A 265 0.41 12.76 40.46
N GLY A 266 -0.89 12.55 40.28
CA GLY A 266 -1.93 13.52 40.67
C GLY A 266 -1.59 14.94 40.20
N PRO A 267 -1.63 15.98 41.08
CA PRO A 267 -1.29 17.36 40.71
C PRO A 267 0.12 17.57 40.14
N ALA A 268 1.05 16.62 40.26
CA ALA A 268 2.38 16.72 39.64
C ALA A 268 2.36 16.43 38.13
N LEU A 269 1.32 15.75 37.63
CA LEU A 269 1.16 15.41 36.21
C LEU A 269 1.16 16.64 35.30
N LEU A 270 0.69 17.80 35.79
CA LEU A 270 0.65 19.06 35.03
C LEU A 270 1.96 19.88 35.13
N ARG A 271 3.01 19.33 35.76
CA ARG A 271 4.31 20.00 35.98
C ARG A 271 5.52 19.24 35.44
N SER A 272 5.46 17.92 35.39
CA SER A 272 6.57 17.07 34.95
C SER A 272 6.08 15.69 34.51
N PRO A 273 6.65 15.09 33.45
CA PRO A 273 6.23 13.78 32.98
C PRO A 273 6.56 12.69 34.03
N PRO A 274 5.58 11.87 34.43
CA PRO A 274 5.80 10.80 35.39
C PRO A 274 6.61 9.67 34.77
N ARG A 275 7.39 8.95 35.57
CA ARG A 275 8.17 7.80 35.11
C ARG A 275 8.08 6.65 36.12
N PRO A 276 7.91 5.38 35.67
CA PRO A 276 7.90 4.21 36.54
C PRO A 276 9.20 4.08 37.33
N ALA A 277 9.08 3.71 38.59
CA ALA A 277 10.22 3.46 39.46
C ALA A 277 11.17 2.41 38.86
N LEU A 278 12.49 2.65 38.95
CA LEU A 278 13.53 1.72 38.50
C LEU A 278 13.31 0.25 38.94
N PRO A 279 12.94 -0.08 40.20
CA PRO A 279 12.65 -1.47 40.59
C PRO A 279 11.46 -2.08 39.83
N THR A 280 10.42 -1.31 39.51
CA THR A 280 9.27 -1.79 38.71
C THR A 280 9.73 -2.13 37.29
N ARG A 281 10.46 -1.22 36.63
CA ARG A 281 11.05 -1.47 35.30
C ARG A 281 11.99 -2.67 35.29
N ALA A 282 12.79 -2.84 36.35
CA ALA A 282 13.70 -3.98 36.48
C ALA A 282 12.96 -5.31 36.62
N ARG A 283 11.87 -5.36 37.41
CA ARG A 283 11.00 -6.56 37.56
C ARG A 283 10.34 -6.98 36.25
N ILE A 284 10.01 -6.04 35.38
CA ILE A 284 9.44 -6.31 34.05
C ILE A 284 10.55 -6.79 33.08
N LEU A 285 11.65 -6.04 32.99
CA LEU A 285 12.70 -6.27 31.98
C LEU A 285 13.61 -7.47 32.26
N ALA A 286 13.84 -7.85 33.52
CA ALA A 286 14.71 -8.97 33.86
C ALA A 286 14.19 -10.34 33.34
N PRO A 287 12.94 -10.75 33.62
CA PRO A 287 12.40 -12.00 33.07
C PRO A 287 12.19 -11.92 31.55
N ALA A 288 11.85 -10.74 31.00
CA ALA A 288 11.75 -10.54 29.56
C ALA A 288 13.07 -10.84 28.83
N ARG A 289 14.21 -10.37 29.37
CA ARG A 289 15.55 -10.66 28.82
C ARG A 289 15.86 -12.16 28.81
N ALA A 290 15.49 -12.89 29.86
CA ALA A 290 15.69 -14.34 29.92
C ALA A 290 14.82 -15.08 28.89
N ARG A 291 13.52 -14.74 28.80
CA ARG A 291 12.59 -15.30 27.80
C ARG A 291 13.06 -15.03 26.37
N ALA A 292 13.44 -13.79 26.07
CA ALA A 292 13.93 -13.39 24.76
C ALA A 292 15.26 -14.09 24.40
N ALA A 293 16.22 -14.15 25.32
CA ALA A 293 17.49 -14.85 25.08
C ALA A 293 17.28 -16.34 24.76
N LEU A 294 16.38 -17.02 25.48
CA LEU A 294 16.02 -18.41 25.21
C LEU A 294 15.35 -18.55 23.83
N ALA A 295 14.33 -17.74 23.54
CA ALA A 295 13.63 -17.76 22.26
C ALA A 295 14.62 -17.61 21.09
N TRP A 296 15.44 -16.56 21.11
CA TRP A 296 16.37 -16.26 20.03
C TRP A 296 17.57 -17.21 19.95
N SER A 297 17.88 -17.99 20.99
CA SER A 297 18.89 -19.05 20.92
C SER A 297 18.46 -20.25 20.06
N LEU A 298 17.14 -20.40 19.86
CA LEU A 298 16.53 -21.49 19.10
C LEU A 298 16.06 -21.06 17.70
N THR A 299 16.11 -19.77 17.38
CA THR A 299 15.63 -19.21 16.11
C THR A 299 16.79 -19.00 15.12
N PRO A 300 16.83 -19.70 13.96
CA PRO A 300 17.74 -19.33 12.89
C PRO A 300 17.33 -17.97 12.30
N LEU A 301 18.29 -17.07 12.08
CA LEU A 301 18.04 -15.73 11.55
C LEU A 301 18.75 -15.54 10.21
N THR A 302 17.99 -15.08 9.22
CA THR A 302 18.52 -14.64 7.93
C THR A 302 18.94 -13.18 8.04
N VAL A 303 20.22 -12.87 7.89
CA VAL A 303 20.70 -11.48 7.96
C VAL A 303 21.23 -11.09 6.58
N PRO A 304 20.55 -10.18 5.84
CA PRO A 304 21.05 -9.72 4.55
C PRO A 304 22.48 -9.17 4.66
N PRO A 305 23.37 -9.49 3.71
CA PRO A 305 24.72 -8.94 3.69
C PRO A 305 24.66 -7.40 3.56
N PRO A 306 25.69 -6.66 4.05
CA PRO A 306 25.82 -5.25 3.75
C PRO A 306 25.89 -5.03 2.24
N GLN A 307 25.25 -3.99 1.72
CA GLN A 307 25.41 -3.58 0.32
C GLN A 307 26.62 -2.65 0.22
N HIS A 308 27.46 -2.86 -0.80
CA HIS A 308 28.65 -2.02 -0.98
C HIS A 308 28.27 -0.63 -1.52
N PRO A 309 28.80 0.47 -0.96
CA PRO A 309 28.63 1.80 -1.53
C PRO A 309 29.27 1.83 -2.93
N GLY A 310 28.47 2.08 -3.96
CA GLY A 310 28.89 2.03 -5.36
C GLY A 310 28.00 1.19 -6.28
N ALA A 311 27.13 0.33 -5.74
CA ALA A 311 26.03 -0.27 -6.49
C ALA A 311 24.93 0.78 -6.75
N GLN A 312 25.21 1.75 -7.63
CA GLN A 312 24.32 2.87 -7.94
C GLN A 312 22.93 2.39 -8.40
N ARG A 313 21.88 2.78 -7.68
CA ARG A 313 20.52 2.83 -8.23
C ARG A 313 20.35 4.24 -8.84
N PRO A 314 20.06 4.39 -10.14
CA PRO A 314 19.92 5.70 -10.75
C PRO A 314 18.74 6.47 -10.11
N PRO A 315 18.86 7.79 -9.90
CA PRO A 315 17.79 8.61 -9.37
C PRO A 315 16.63 8.73 -10.37
N ALA A 316 15.44 9.02 -9.86
CA ALA A 316 14.25 9.29 -10.66
C ALA A 316 14.30 10.68 -11.32
N ALA A 317 15.17 10.84 -12.32
CA ALA A 317 14.90 11.74 -13.43
C ALA A 317 13.81 11.11 -14.32
N ALA A 318 13.14 11.90 -15.15
CA ALA A 318 12.37 11.36 -16.27
C ALA A 318 13.32 10.50 -17.13
N LEU A 319 13.17 9.18 -17.07
CA LEU A 319 14.14 8.27 -17.69
C LEU A 319 14.03 8.39 -19.21
N PRO A 320 15.16 8.60 -19.93
CA PRO A 320 15.21 8.34 -21.36
C PRO A 320 14.77 6.90 -21.64
N ALA A 321 14.15 6.67 -22.80
CA ALA A 321 13.68 5.34 -23.19
C ALA A 321 14.80 4.28 -23.03
N PRO A 322 14.51 3.10 -22.45
CA PRO A 322 15.54 2.14 -22.11
C PRO A 322 16.29 1.65 -23.35
N THR A 323 17.60 1.93 -23.40
CA THR A 323 18.50 1.53 -24.50
C THR A 323 18.91 0.05 -24.46
N GLY A 324 18.08 -0.81 -23.84
CA GLY A 324 18.19 -2.26 -23.91
C GLY A 324 17.20 -2.78 -24.93
N THR A 325 17.67 -3.42 -26.00
CA THR A 325 16.77 -4.08 -26.97
C THR A 325 16.06 -5.25 -26.28
N PHE A 326 14.80 -5.03 -25.89
CA PHE A 326 13.90 -6.12 -25.52
C PHE A 326 13.85 -7.17 -26.64
N LEU A 327 13.71 -8.44 -26.26
CA LEU A 327 13.49 -9.49 -27.23
C LEU A 327 12.12 -9.30 -27.90
N ARG A 328 12.02 -9.68 -29.17
CA ARG A 328 10.72 -9.88 -29.80
C ARG A 328 10.09 -11.16 -29.25
N PRO A 329 8.75 -11.25 -29.17
CA PRO A 329 8.09 -12.50 -28.88
C PRO A 329 8.56 -13.63 -29.82
N PRO A 330 8.59 -14.90 -29.35
CA PRO A 330 8.88 -16.03 -30.21
C PRO A 330 7.78 -16.14 -31.28
N PRO A 331 8.10 -16.50 -32.54
CA PRO A 331 7.10 -16.66 -33.59
C PRO A 331 6.12 -17.79 -33.27
N HIS A 332 4.87 -17.66 -33.70
CA HIS A 332 3.86 -18.70 -33.54
C HIS A 332 4.26 -19.99 -34.30
N PRO A 333 4.02 -21.21 -33.77
CA PRO A 333 4.39 -22.45 -34.45
C PRO A 333 3.80 -22.66 -35.86
N SER A 334 2.66 -22.03 -36.19
CA SER A 334 2.11 -22.08 -37.56
C SER A 334 2.82 -21.16 -38.57
N GLY A 335 3.72 -20.29 -38.12
CA GLY A 335 4.40 -19.28 -38.95
C GLY A 335 3.54 -18.07 -39.32
N GLU A 336 2.27 -18.03 -38.89
CA GLU A 336 1.38 -16.88 -39.06
C GLU A 336 1.93 -15.62 -38.36
N ARG A 337 1.61 -14.46 -38.93
CA ARG A 337 2.09 -13.14 -38.48
C ARG A 337 0.90 -12.24 -38.16
N PRO A 338 1.07 -11.22 -37.29
CA PRO A 338 0.01 -10.26 -37.02
C PRO A 338 -0.50 -9.60 -38.32
N PRO A 339 -1.82 -9.35 -38.42
CA PRO A 339 -2.41 -8.66 -39.57
C PRO A 339 -1.88 -7.22 -39.67
N GLY A 340 -1.75 -6.71 -40.90
CA GLY A 340 -1.27 -5.36 -41.19
C GLY A 340 -2.33 -4.29 -40.92
N ILE A 341 -2.64 -4.04 -39.65
CA ILE A 341 -3.61 -3.04 -39.19
C ILE A 341 -2.88 -1.71 -38.90
N PRO A 342 -3.35 -0.55 -39.41
CA PRO A 342 -2.81 0.75 -39.04
C PRO A 342 -2.95 1.05 -37.54
N SER A 343 -1.97 1.72 -36.95
CA SER A 343 -1.92 1.93 -35.49
C SER A 343 -3.06 2.79 -34.92
N GLY A 344 -3.72 3.62 -35.74
CA GLY A 344 -4.92 4.38 -35.33
C GLY A 344 -6.24 3.60 -35.40
N ASP A 345 -6.22 2.42 -36.02
CA ASP A 345 -7.39 1.55 -36.16
C ASP A 345 -7.40 0.46 -35.08
N LEU A 346 -6.23 0.07 -34.55
CA LEU A 346 -6.11 -0.84 -33.42
C LEU A 346 -6.88 -0.32 -32.18
N PRO A 347 -7.51 -1.21 -31.39
CA PRO A 347 -7.97 -0.85 -30.06
C PRO A 347 -6.77 -0.46 -29.20
N ALA A 348 -6.88 0.64 -28.44
CA ALA A 348 -5.87 1.01 -27.45
C ALA A 348 -5.85 0.02 -26.28
N HIS A 349 -7.03 -0.53 -25.92
CA HIS A 349 -7.22 -1.42 -24.79
C HIS A 349 -8.15 -2.61 -25.13
N VAL A 350 -7.60 -3.82 -25.02
CA VAL A 350 -8.37 -5.07 -25.05
C VAL A 350 -8.49 -5.63 -23.64
N ALA A 351 -9.70 -5.95 -23.21
CA ALA A 351 -9.95 -6.70 -21.98
C ALA A 351 -10.43 -8.12 -22.30
N VAL A 352 -9.96 -9.13 -21.56
CA VAL A 352 -10.23 -10.56 -21.88
C VAL A 352 -10.79 -11.32 -20.69
N ILE A 353 -11.96 -11.94 -20.87
CA ILE A 353 -12.56 -12.89 -19.92
C ILE A 353 -12.21 -14.31 -20.35
N MET A 354 -11.27 -14.92 -19.62
CA MET A 354 -10.65 -16.21 -19.91
C MET A 354 -11.52 -17.40 -19.42
N ASP A 355 -12.70 -17.56 -20.02
CA ASP A 355 -13.66 -18.60 -19.66
C ASP A 355 -13.43 -19.91 -20.44
N GLY A 356 -13.79 -21.04 -19.83
CA GLY A 356 -13.73 -22.37 -20.43
C GLY A 356 -12.77 -23.34 -19.74
N ASN A 357 -11.79 -22.86 -18.96
CA ASN A 357 -10.74 -23.66 -18.30
C ASN A 357 -11.26 -24.98 -17.67
N GLY A 358 -12.20 -24.89 -16.71
CA GLY A 358 -12.75 -26.09 -16.06
C GLY A 358 -13.63 -26.97 -16.95
N ARG A 359 -14.30 -26.39 -17.96
CA ARG A 359 -15.10 -27.15 -18.95
C ARG A 359 -14.21 -27.93 -19.91
N TRP A 360 -13.10 -27.33 -20.33
CA TRP A 360 -12.08 -27.93 -21.20
C TRP A 360 -11.48 -29.19 -20.58
N ALA A 361 -11.16 -29.13 -19.28
CA ALA A 361 -10.64 -30.26 -18.53
C ALA A 361 -11.67 -31.38 -18.39
N GLN A 362 -12.91 -31.03 -18.01
CA GLN A 362 -14.02 -31.99 -17.88
C GLN A 362 -14.32 -32.72 -19.21
N GLN A 363 -14.31 -32.01 -20.34
CA GLN A 363 -14.48 -32.61 -21.68
C GLN A 363 -13.38 -33.62 -22.06
N ARG A 364 -12.21 -33.53 -21.42
CA ARG A 364 -11.05 -34.40 -21.64
C ARG A 364 -10.84 -35.43 -20.52
N GLY A 365 -11.76 -35.51 -19.55
CA GLY A 365 -11.63 -36.40 -18.39
C GLY A 365 -10.52 -36.01 -17.40
N LEU A 366 -10.06 -34.76 -17.44
CA LEU A 366 -8.96 -34.24 -16.63
C LEU A 366 -9.45 -33.47 -15.39
N PRO A 367 -8.65 -33.41 -14.31
CA PRO A 367 -8.90 -32.50 -13.18
C PRO A 367 -8.94 -31.03 -13.62
N ARG A 368 -9.77 -30.21 -12.96
CA ARG A 368 -10.02 -28.82 -13.35
C ARG A 368 -8.76 -27.94 -13.35
N HIS A 369 -7.77 -28.25 -12.51
CA HIS A 369 -6.49 -27.53 -12.47
C HIS A 369 -5.65 -27.72 -13.75
N GLU A 370 -5.75 -28.84 -14.47
CA GLU A 370 -5.05 -29.02 -15.75
C GLU A 370 -5.61 -28.09 -16.83
N GLY A 371 -6.91 -27.80 -16.80
CA GLY A 371 -7.49 -26.78 -17.67
C GLY A 371 -6.96 -25.38 -17.37
N HIS A 372 -6.77 -25.04 -16.09
CA HIS A 372 -6.13 -23.78 -15.69
C HIS A 372 -4.65 -23.71 -16.09
N ARG A 373 -3.93 -24.83 -16.03
CA ARG A 373 -2.53 -24.94 -16.47
C ARG A 373 -2.39 -24.70 -17.98
N ALA A 374 -3.17 -25.39 -18.81
CA ALA A 374 -3.21 -25.13 -20.25
C ALA A 374 -3.69 -23.69 -20.56
N GLY A 375 -4.57 -23.14 -19.72
CA GLY A 375 -4.94 -21.72 -19.77
C GLY A 375 -3.79 -20.75 -19.52
N ALA A 376 -2.75 -21.11 -18.77
CA ALA A 376 -1.56 -20.28 -18.61
C ALA A 376 -0.71 -20.24 -19.89
N ASP A 377 -0.65 -21.34 -20.65
CA ASP A 377 0.01 -21.37 -21.95
C ASP A 377 -0.69 -20.44 -22.95
N ALA A 378 -2.04 -20.46 -22.97
CA ALA A 378 -2.86 -19.53 -23.76
C ALA A 378 -2.64 -18.05 -23.35
N VAL A 379 -2.47 -17.75 -22.06
CA VAL A 379 -2.08 -16.38 -21.60
C VAL A 379 -0.77 -15.94 -22.23
N ARG A 380 0.26 -16.81 -22.23
CA ARG A 380 1.57 -16.46 -22.80
C ARG A 380 1.46 -16.18 -24.29
N GLU A 381 0.71 -16.98 -25.04
CA GLU A 381 0.48 -16.73 -26.46
C GLU A 381 -0.31 -15.44 -26.73
N VAL A 382 -1.40 -15.17 -26.02
CA VAL A 382 -2.15 -13.92 -26.16
C VAL A 382 -1.28 -12.69 -25.83
N VAL A 383 -0.39 -12.78 -24.84
CA VAL A 383 0.58 -11.71 -24.52
C VAL A 383 1.64 -11.54 -25.63
N HIS A 384 2.15 -12.64 -26.20
CA HIS A 384 3.03 -12.59 -27.38
C HIS A 384 2.33 -11.92 -28.58
N GLY A 385 1.08 -12.32 -28.86
CA GLY A 385 0.25 -11.75 -29.91
C GLY A 385 -0.02 -10.26 -29.76
N ALA A 386 -0.26 -9.82 -28.52
CA ALA A 386 -0.47 -8.42 -28.17
C ALA A 386 0.79 -7.57 -28.40
N LEU A 387 1.99 -8.09 -28.04
CA LEU A 387 3.24 -7.42 -28.39
C LEU A 387 3.49 -7.38 -29.90
N ASP A 388 3.30 -8.51 -30.58
CA ASP A 388 3.58 -8.65 -32.02
C ASP A 388 2.75 -7.68 -32.87
N ILE A 389 1.48 -7.46 -32.50
CA ILE A 389 0.57 -6.52 -33.19
C ILE A 389 0.73 -5.06 -32.71
N GLY A 390 1.46 -4.81 -31.62
CA GLY A 390 1.68 -3.47 -31.07
C GLY A 390 0.55 -2.93 -30.17
N LEU A 391 -0.25 -3.82 -29.55
CA LEU A 391 -1.30 -3.46 -28.60
C LEU A 391 -0.71 -2.75 -27.37
N ARG A 392 -1.37 -1.68 -26.90
CA ARG A 392 -0.87 -0.82 -25.81
C ARG A 392 -1.31 -1.29 -24.43
N HIS A 393 -2.58 -1.70 -24.29
CA HIS A 393 -3.14 -2.19 -23.03
C HIS A 393 -3.87 -3.54 -23.23
N LEU A 394 -3.54 -4.51 -22.38
CA LEU A 394 -4.22 -5.80 -22.30
C LEU A 394 -4.59 -6.06 -20.84
N THR A 395 -5.88 -6.23 -20.53
CA THR A 395 -6.34 -6.54 -19.17
C THR A 395 -6.99 -7.92 -19.12
N LEU A 396 -6.47 -8.82 -18.29
CA LEU A 396 -6.92 -10.22 -18.22
C LEU A 396 -7.72 -10.47 -16.94
N TYR A 397 -8.91 -11.08 -17.06
CA TYR A 397 -9.70 -11.45 -15.89
C TYR A 397 -9.20 -12.77 -15.28
N THR A 398 -8.16 -12.66 -14.45
CA THR A 398 -7.38 -13.81 -13.97
C THR A 398 -8.04 -14.54 -12.81
N PHE A 399 -8.51 -13.81 -11.78
CA PHE A 399 -9.20 -14.38 -10.63
C PHE A 399 -10.23 -13.38 -10.08
N SER A 400 -11.51 -13.76 -10.11
CA SER A 400 -12.63 -12.91 -9.68
C SER A 400 -12.95 -13.04 -8.19
N THR A 401 -13.55 -12.00 -7.61
CA THR A 401 -14.10 -12.04 -6.25
C THR A 401 -15.13 -13.16 -6.02
N GLU A 402 -15.74 -13.65 -7.09
CA GLU A 402 -16.73 -14.71 -7.13
C GLU A 402 -16.09 -16.10 -7.13
N ASN A 403 -14.80 -16.24 -7.49
CA ASN A 403 -14.11 -17.53 -7.54
C ASN A 403 -13.78 -18.12 -6.15
N TRP A 404 -13.89 -17.33 -5.09
CA TRP A 404 -13.82 -17.82 -3.72
C TRP A 404 -14.99 -18.74 -3.31
N HIS A 405 -16.05 -18.83 -4.13
CA HIS A 405 -17.15 -19.81 -3.94
C HIS A 405 -16.90 -21.15 -4.64
N ARG A 406 -15.72 -21.36 -5.23
CA ARG A 406 -15.31 -22.66 -5.79
C ARG A 406 -14.84 -23.59 -4.66
N ASP A 407 -14.55 -24.83 -5.03
CA ASP A 407 -13.89 -25.77 -4.13
C ASP A 407 -12.53 -25.22 -3.65
N PRO A 408 -12.18 -25.33 -2.35
CA PRO A 408 -10.91 -24.83 -1.81
C PRO A 408 -9.67 -25.38 -2.52
N GLU A 409 -9.65 -26.66 -2.91
CA GLU A 409 -8.51 -27.26 -3.60
C GLU A 409 -8.33 -26.66 -5.00
N GLU A 410 -9.43 -26.29 -5.68
CA GLU A 410 -9.39 -25.57 -6.95
C GLU A 410 -8.88 -24.13 -6.76
N VAL A 411 -9.27 -23.45 -5.68
CA VAL A 411 -8.79 -22.09 -5.36
C VAL A 411 -7.28 -22.11 -5.09
N ASP A 412 -6.80 -22.98 -4.21
CA ASP A 412 -5.37 -23.09 -3.87
C ASP A 412 -4.53 -23.45 -5.10
N ALA A 413 -4.98 -24.40 -5.93
CA ALA A 413 -4.29 -24.78 -7.16
C ALA A 413 -4.17 -23.62 -8.17
N ILE A 414 -5.18 -22.74 -8.25
CA ILE A 414 -5.12 -21.53 -9.09
C ILE A 414 -4.15 -20.50 -8.48
N LEU A 415 -4.21 -20.24 -7.18
CA LEU A 415 -3.32 -19.27 -6.52
C LEU A 415 -1.85 -19.69 -6.62
N ASP A 416 -1.55 -20.98 -6.48
CA ASP A 416 -0.20 -21.52 -6.67
C ASP A 416 0.25 -21.50 -8.14
N LEU A 417 -0.66 -21.64 -9.11
CA LEU A 417 -0.33 -21.42 -10.52
C LEU A 417 0.05 -19.96 -10.77
N LEU A 418 -0.73 -19.01 -10.25
CA LEU A 418 -0.43 -17.57 -10.38
C LEU A 418 0.90 -17.21 -9.70
N ARG A 419 1.18 -17.79 -8.54
CA ARG A 419 2.47 -17.69 -7.86
C ARG A 419 3.61 -18.16 -8.75
N ARG A 420 3.49 -19.33 -9.40
CA ARG A 420 4.51 -19.85 -10.32
C ARG A 420 4.72 -18.94 -11.54
N GLU A 421 3.66 -18.61 -12.28
CA GLU A 421 3.76 -17.74 -13.47
C GLU A 421 4.42 -16.39 -13.14
N MET A 422 4.05 -15.76 -12.02
CA MET A 422 4.64 -14.49 -11.61
C MET A 422 6.06 -14.66 -11.04
N THR A 423 6.40 -15.81 -10.44
CA THR A 423 7.77 -16.08 -9.95
C THR A 423 8.73 -16.35 -11.09
N GLU A 424 8.34 -17.19 -12.04
CA GLU A 424 9.10 -17.53 -13.25
C GLU A 424 9.22 -16.34 -14.20
N ASN A 425 8.14 -15.55 -14.34
CA ASN A 425 8.04 -14.36 -15.19
C ASN A 425 8.46 -14.65 -16.64
N PRO A 426 7.64 -15.38 -17.43
CA PRO A 426 7.94 -15.69 -18.83
C PRO A 426 8.14 -14.44 -19.71
N PHE A 427 7.62 -13.28 -19.27
CA PHE A 427 7.74 -12.00 -19.96
C PHE A 427 8.95 -11.16 -19.49
N ARG A 428 9.92 -11.79 -18.81
CA ARG A 428 11.10 -11.11 -18.27
C ARG A 428 11.90 -10.36 -19.33
N ASP A 429 12.07 -10.92 -20.53
CA ASP A 429 12.95 -10.33 -21.55
C ASP A 429 12.20 -9.55 -22.64
N LEU A 430 10.88 -9.40 -22.47
CA LEU A 430 9.95 -8.66 -23.35
C LEU A 430 9.59 -7.28 -22.77
N ASP A 431 9.12 -6.36 -23.63
CA ASP A 431 8.67 -5.01 -23.24
C ASP A 431 7.24 -5.00 -22.64
N VAL A 432 7.01 -5.83 -21.61
CA VAL A 432 5.72 -5.97 -20.89
C VAL A 432 5.78 -5.29 -19.52
N ARG A 433 5.07 -4.16 -19.33
CA ARG A 433 4.75 -3.57 -18.02
C ARG A 433 3.65 -4.39 -17.37
N LEU A 434 3.98 -5.14 -16.33
CA LEU A 434 3.01 -5.89 -15.52
C LEU A 434 2.35 -4.93 -14.52
N ARG A 435 1.05 -5.09 -14.31
CA ARG A 435 0.28 -4.42 -13.26
C ARG A 435 -0.69 -5.40 -12.61
N TRP A 436 -0.99 -5.19 -11.34
CA TRP A 436 -2.01 -5.96 -10.64
C TRP A 436 -3.22 -5.07 -10.29
N HIS A 437 -4.41 -5.58 -10.55
CA HIS A 437 -5.67 -4.95 -10.14
C HIS A 437 -6.48 -5.90 -9.25
N GLY A 438 -6.92 -5.46 -8.08
CA GLY A 438 -7.68 -6.30 -7.15
C GLY A 438 -7.54 -5.94 -5.66
N ARG A 439 -7.39 -6.96 -4.81
CA ARG A 439 -7.32 -6.83 -3.34
C ARG A 439 -6.27 -7.76 -2.73
N ALA A 440 -5.41 -7.22 -1.85
CA ALA A 440 -4.46 -8.02 -1.08
C ALA A 440 -5.14 -8.93 -0.03
N GLY A 441 -6.27 -8.49 0.53
CA GLY A 441 -6.77 -8.95 1.83
C GLY A 441 -7.19 -10.44 1.92
N ARG A 442 -7.36 -11.14 0.81
CA ARG A 442 -7.63 -12.60 0.78
C ARG A 442 -6.51 -13.40 0.10
N LEU A 443 -5.54 -12.74 -0.52
CA LEU A 443 -4.46 -13.42 -1.23
C LEU A 443 -3.34 -13.83 -0.25
N PRO A 444 -2.64 -14.94 -0.51
CA PRO A 444 -1.43 -15.29 0.23
C PRO A 444 -0.40 -14.14 0.22
N PRO A 445 0.20 -13.74 1.35
CA PRO A 445 1.10 -12.59 1.42
C PRO A 445 2.29 -12.69 0.44
N ASP A 446 2.82 -13.89 0.26
CA ASP A 446 3.92 -14.18 -0.65
C ASP A 446 3.53 -14.12 -2.14
N LEU A 447 2.24 -14.25 -2.48
CA LEU A 447 1.72 -13.95 -3.81
C LEU A 447 1.63 -12.44 -4.03
N VAL A 448 1.15 -11.69 -3.01
CA VAL A 448 1.09 -10.21 -3.04
C VAL A 448 2.49 -9.60 -3.20
N ASP A 449 3.48 -10.09 -2.45
CA ASP A 449 4.89 -9.69 -2.55
C ASP A 449 5.42 -9.83 -4.00
N VAL A 450 5.14 -10.97 -4.63
CA VAL A 450 5.57 -11.26 -6.01
C VAL A 450 4.83 -10.37 -7.02
N LEU A 451 3.52 -10.16 -6.87
CA LEU A 451 2.75 -9.26 -7.74
C LEU A 451 3.29 -7.82 -7.68
N GLN A 452 3.46 -7.28 -6.47
CA GLN A 452 4.04 -5.94 -6.26
C GLN A 452 5.50 -5.84 -6.74
N LEU A 453 6.29 -6.92 -6.61
CA LEU A 453 7.65 -6.96 -7.16
C LEU A 453 7.62 -6.85 -8.69
N ARG A 454 6.69 -7.55 -9.37
CA ARG A 454 6.54 -7.47 -10.83
C ARG A 454 6.09 -6.09 -11.30
N GLU A 455 5.12 -5.49 -10.65
CA GLU A 455 4.69 -4.12 -10.99
C GLU A 455 5.85 -3.12 -10.81
N ARG A 456 6.56 -3.15 -9.68
CA ARG A 456 7.72 -2.28 -9.44
C ARG A 456 8.88 -2.51 -10.43
N THR A 457 9.20 -3.76 -10.76
CA THR A 457 10.34 -4.09 -11.66
C THR A 457 10.06 -3.86 -13.14
N THR A 458 8.78 -3.81 -13.55
CA THR A 458 8.39 -3.64 -14.95
C THR A 458 7.79 -2.27 -15.28
N ARG A 459 7.56 -1.40 -14.28
CA ARG A 459 6.90 -0.07 -14.42
C ARG A 459 7.40 0.86 -15.53
N ALA A 460 8.66 0.73 -15.94
CA ALA A 460 9.31 1.59 -16.95
C ALA A 460 9.25 1.03 -18.38
N ARG A 461 8.59 -0.12 -18.57
CA ARG A 461 8.35 -0.73 -19.88
C ARG A 461 7.21 -0.05 -20.61
N THR A 462 7.32 -0.01 -21.93
CA THR A 462 6.52 0.87 -22.79
C THR A 462 5.85 0.15 -23.95
N GLY A 463 6.11 -1.13 -24.16
CA GLY A 463 5.54 -1.92 -25.26
C GLY A 463 4.07 -2.22 -25.02
N LEU A 464 3.81 -3.14 -24.10
CA LEU A 464 2.47 -3.51 -23.63
C LEU A 464 2.33 -3.25 -22.13
N THR A 465 1.22 -2.65 -21.70
CA THR A 465 0.77 -2.72 -20.31
C THR A 465 -0.17 -3.91 -20.13
N LEU A 466 0.29 -4.93 -19.41
CA LEU A 466 -0.48 -6.12 -19.06
C LEU A 466 -1.01 -5.99 -17.62
N THR A 467 -2.32 -5.76 -17.51
CA THR A 467 -3.02 -5.68 -16.22
C THR A 467 -3.64 -7.03 -15.87
N MET A 468 -3.26 -7.59 -14.73
CA MET A 468 -3.77 -8.87 -14.23
C MET A 468 -4.81 -8.61 -13.14
N CYS A 469 -6.08 -8.93 -13.39
CA CYS A 469 -7.16 -8.75 -12.42
C CYS A 469 -7.27 -9.98 -11.51
N ILE A 470 -6.73 -9.90 -10.28
CA ILE A 470 -6.60 -11.00 -9.31
C ILE A 470 -7.19 -10.59 -7.95
N ASP A 471 -8.18 -11.35 -7.47
CA ASP A 471 -9.16 -10.93 -6.44
C ASP A 471 -9.87 -9.61 -6.83
N TYR A 472 -10.32 -9.55 -8.08
CA TYR A 472 -10.98 -8.37 -8.66
C TYR A 472 -12.48 -8.58 -8.86
N GLY A 473 -13.26 -7.54 -8.55
CA GLY A 473 -14.68 -7.43 -8.88
C GLY A 473 -15.06 -5.96 -9.05
N GLY A 474 -15.73 -5.64 -10.15
CA GLY A 474 -16.03 -4.26 -10.53
C GLY A 474 -16.93 -3.51 -9.55
N ARG A 475 -17.94 -4.17 -8.99
CA ARG A 475 -18.77 -3.59 -7.92
C ARG A 475 -17.96 -3.21 -6.67
N ASP A 476 -16.93 -3.99 -6.34
CA ASP A 476 -16.02 -3.69 -5.21
C ASP A 476 -15.09 -2.51 -5.54
N GLU A 477 -14.56 -2.44 -6.76
CA GLU A 477 -13.81 -1.29 -7.27
C GLU A 477 -14.64 0.01 -7.19
N LEU A 478 -15.86 0.00 -7.73
CA LEU A 478 -16.77 1.16 -7.68
C LEU A 478 -17.11 1.56 -6.23
N THR A 479 -17.34 0.57 -5.35
CA THR A 479 -17.64 0.81 -3.92
C THR A 479 -16.45 1.44 -3.20
N ARG A 480 -15.22 0.95 -3.43
CA ARG A 480 -14.00 1.54 -2.86
C ARG A 480 -13.75 2.95 -3.37
N THR A 481 -14.03 3.21 -4.65
CA THR A 481 -13.91 4.53 -5.28
C THR A 481 -14.89 5.53 -4.67
N ALA A 482 -16.16 5.13 -4.51
CA ALA A 482 -17.17 5.93 -3.82
C ALA A 482 -16.81 6.21 -2.35
N ALA A 483 -16.26 5.23 -1.63
CA ALA A 483 -15.78 5.41 -0.26
C ALA A 483 -14.60 6.39 -0.17
N ALA A 484 -13.66 6.35 -1.13
CA ALA A 484 -12.55 7.29 -1.20
C ALA A 484 -13.02 8.73 -1.47
N LEU A 485 -13.97 8.91 -2.41
CA LEU A 485 -14.62 10.21 -2.67
C LEU A 485 -15.35 10.74 -1.43
N ALA A 486 -16.13 9.89 -0.75
CA ALA A 486 -16.82 10.26 0.48
C ALA A 486 -15.85 10.68 1.61
N GLY A 487 -14.69 10.01 1.71
CA GLY A 487 -13.62 10.41 2.62
C GLY A 487 -13.07 11.81 2.31
N ARG A 488 -12.89 12.16 1.02
CA ARG A 488 -12.45 13.49 0.60
C ARG A 488 -13.50 14.58 0.82
N VAL A 489 -14.77 14.28 0.58
CA VAL A 489 -15.91 15.13 0.92
C VAL A 489 -15.90 15.46 2.40
N ARG A 490 -15.82 14.44 3.26
CA ARG A 490 -15.79 14.61 4.72
C ARG A 490 -14.59 15.45 5.19
N ALA A 491 -13.44 15.33 4.51
CA ALA A 491 -12.26 16.13 4.77
C ALA A 491 -12.30 17.57 4.19
N GLY A 492 -13.42 18.01 3.61
CA GLY A 492 -13.54 19.33 2.96
C GLY A 492 -12.67 19.50 1.71
N ARG A 493 -12.14 18.40 1.15
CA ARG A 493 -11.22 18.38 -0.01
C ARG A 493 -11.95 18.18 -1.35
N LEU A 494 -13.28 18.11 -1.33
CA LEU A 494 -14.15 17.88 -2.49
C LEU A 494 -15.57 18.36 -2.14
N GLU A 495 -16.24 19.11 -3.03
CA GLU A 495 -17.62 19.54 -2.83
C GLU A 495 -18.60 18.50 -3.42
N PRO A 496 -19.58 17.97 -2.66
CA PRO A 496 -20.45 16.89 -3.15
C PRO A 496 -21.22 17.22 -4.43
N GLY A 497 -21.66 18.46 -4.57
CA GLY A 497 -22.41 18.93 -5.74
C GLY A 497 -21.56 19.14 -7.00
N LEU A 498 -20.23 19.01 -6.91
CA LEU A 498 -19.30 19.21 -8.03
C LEU A 498 -18.65 17.91 -8.53
N ILE A 499 -19.00 16.75 -7.96
CA ILE A 499 -18.43 15.45 -8.35
C ILE A 499 -18.84 15.11 -9.79
N ALA A 500 -17.87 15.06 -10.71
CA ALA A 500 -18.06 14.66 -12.10
C ALA A 500 -17.52 13.23 -12.38
N GLU A 501 -17.79 12.71 -13.59
CA GLU A 501 -17.23 11.43 -14.05
C GLU A 501 -15.70 11.42 -14.02
N ASP A 502 -15.05 12.54 -14.40
CA ASP A 502 -13.59 12.72 -14.30
C ASP A 502 -13.07 12.66 -12.86
N ASP A 503 -13.86 13.07 -11.86
CA ASP A 503 -13.48 12.93 -10.45
C ASP A 503 -13.58 11.47 -10.02
N PHE A 504 -14.61 10.76 -10.48
CA PHE A 504 -14.75 9.34 -10.19
C PHE A 504 -13.61 8.53 -10.83
N ALA A 505 -13.32 8.76 -12.12
CA ALA A 505 -12.23 8.11 -12.83
C ALA A 505 -10.86 8.35 -12.16
N ARG A 506 -10.58 9.58 -11.72
CA ARG A 506 -9.34 9.93 -11.00
C ARG A 506 -9.20 9.29 -9.61
N HIS A 507 -10.26 8.72 -9.05
CA HIS A 507 -10.25 8.03 -7.77
C HIS A 507 -10.43 6.50 -7.89
N LEU A 508 -10.52 5.96 -9.11
CA LEU A 508 -10.40 4.52 -9.34
C LEU A 508 -9.01 4.03 -8.86
N PRO A 509 -8.89 2.78 -8.39
CA PRO A 509 -7.61 2.24 -7.89
C PRO A 509 -6.47 2.32 -8.92
N LEU A 510 -6.79 2.20 -10.22
CA LEU A 510 -5.85 2.38 -11.33
C LEU A 510 -6.34 3.52 -12.25
N ALA A 511 -6.33 4.76 -11.76
CA ALA A 511 -6.78 5.95 -12.50
C ALA A 511 -6.06 6.24 -13.85
N ASP A 512 -4.96 5.55 -14.17
CA ASP A 512 -4.26 5.58 -15.47
C ASP A 512 -4.61 4.39 -16.39
N LEU A 513 -5.60 3.56 -16.03
CA LEU A 513 -6.13 2.52 -16.91
C LEU A 513 -7.15 3.15 -17.88
N PRO A 514 -6.93 3.10 -19.21
CA PRO A 514 -7.88 3.66 -20.17
C PRO A 514 -9.17 2.84 -20.22
N ASP A 515 -10.21 3.42 -20.81
CA ASP A 515 -11.42 2.69 -21.21
C ASP A 515 -11.06 1.49 -22.10
N VAL A 516 -11.94 0.48 -22.10
CA VAL A 516 -11.80 -0.73 -22.91
C VAL A 516 -12.46 -0.51 -24.25
N ASP A 517 -11.71 -0.58 -25.34
CA ASP A 517 -12.26 -0.53 -26.69
C ASP A 517 -12.93 -1.86 -27.08
N LEU A 518 -12.32 -2.98 -26.67
CA LEU A 518 -12.74 -4.33 -27.03
C LEU A 518 -12.74 -5.24 -25.79
N LEU A 519 -13.93 -5.68 -25.38
CA LEU A 519 -14.10 -6.75 -24.40
C LEU A 519 -14.29 -8.08 -25.12
N TRP A 520 -13.23 -8.90 -25.13
CA TRP A 520 -13.26 -10.27 -25.66
C TRP A 520 -13.57 -11.28 -24.55
N ARG A 521 -14.45 -12.24 -24.82
CA ARG A 521 -14.72 -13.36 -23.94
C ARG A 521 -14.79 -14.69 -24.70
N THR A 522 -14.10 -15.69 -24.17
CA THR A 522 -14.13 -17.07 -24.65
C THR A 522 -15.27 -17.88 -24.02
N GLY A 523 -15.43 -19.13 -24.47
CA GLY A 523 -16.31 -20.13 -23.87
C GLY A 523 -17.81 -19.96 -24.12
N GLY A 524 -18.19 -19.16 -25.12
CA GLY A 524 -19.57 -19.01 -25.62
C GLY A 524 -20.56 -18.27 -24.71
N GLU A 525 -20.10 -17.80 -23.56
CA GLU A 525 -20.93 -17.13 -22.54
C GLU A 525 -21.05 -15.63 -22.82
N GLN A 526 -22.26 -15.11 -23.03
CA GLN A 526 -22.50 -13.72 -23.43
C GLN A 526 -22.83 -12.80 -22.24
N ARG A 527 -21.83 -12.53 -21.38
CA ARG A 527 -21.96 -11.60 -20.25
C ARG A 527 -20.61 -10.98 -19.86
N VAL A 528 -20.64 -9.81 -19.22
CA VAL A 528 -19.43 -9.11 -18.73
C VAL A 528 -18.93 -9.61 -17.36
N SER A 529 -19.74 -10.39 -16.63
CA SER A 529 -19.33 -11.06 -15.38
C SER A 529 -18.66 -10.14 -14.32
N ASN A 530 -19.16 -8.91 -14.09
CA ASN A 530 -18.59 -7.98 -13.09
C ASN A 530 -17.15 -7.50 -13.42
N PHE A 531 -16.70 -7.65 -14.67
CA PHE A 531 -15.37 -7.25 -15.12
C PHE A 531 -15.37 -5.79 -15.64
N LEU A 532 -14.55 -4.92 -15.03
CA LEU A 532 -14.31 -3.53 -15.47
C LEU A 532 -15.58 -2.74 -15.85
N PRO A 533 -16.65 -2.71 -15.04
CA PRO A 533 -17.94 -2.12 -15.42
C PRO A 533 -17.89 -0.61 -15.69
N TRP A 534 -16.91 0.11 -15.15
CA TRP A 534 -16.61 1.50 -15.53
C TRP A 534 -16.02 1.54 -16.94
N HIS A 535 -14.79 1.02 -17.08
CA HIS A 535 -14.00 1.05 -18.32
C HIS A 535 -14.67 0.35 -19.51
N THR A 536 -15.62 -0.57 -19.29
CA THR A 536 -16.32 -1.31 -20.36
C THR A 536 -17.66 -0.70 -20.78
N ALA A 537 -18.06 0.46 -20.23
CA ALA A 537 -19.35 1.09 -20.52
C ALA A 537 -19.60 1.34 -22.02
N TYR A 538 -18.54 1.63 -22.78
CA TYR A 538 -18.58 1.88 -24.23
C TYR A 538 -17.82 0.81 -25.06
N ALA A 539 -17.41 -0.30 -24.45
CA ALA A 539 -16.62 -1.33 -25.10
C ALA A 539 -17.40 -2.08 -26.19
N GLU A 540 -16.75 -2.35 -27.32
CA GLU A 540 -17.26 -3.37 -28.23
C GLU A 540 -17.16 -4.76 -27.60
N LEU A 541 -18.25 -5.52 -27.67
CA LEU A 541 -18.26 -6.89 -27.17
C LEU A 541 -17.91 -7.87 -28.30
N HIS A 542 -17.06 -8.85 -28.00
CA HIS A 542 -16.72 -9.96 -28.88
C HIS A 542 -16.74 -11.29 -28.10
N PHE A 543 -17.61 -12.21 -28.51
CA PHE A 543 -17.80 -13.50 -27.84
C PHE A 543 -17.38 -14.64 -28.77
N THR A 544 -16.42 -15.46 -28.36
CA THR A 544 -16.00 -16.65 -29.11
C THR A 544 -16.49 -17.94 -28.42
N PRO A 545 -16.92 -18.97 -29.18
CA PRO A 545 -17.41 -20.21 -28.61
C PRO A 545 -16.29 -21.14 -28.10
N GLY A 546 -15.06 -20.99 -28.62
CA GLY A 546 -13.89 -21.78 -28.21
C GLY A 546 -13.54 -21.58 -26.73
N LEU A 547 -13.00 -22.61 -26.08
CA LEU A 547 -12.62 -22.57 -24.66
C LEU A 547 -11.22 -21.98 -24.52
N TRP A 548 -10.98 -21.22 -23.44
CA TRP A 548 -9.69 -20.54 -23.21
C TRP A 548 -8.43 -21.39 -23.42
N PRO A 549 -8.33 -22.66 -22.97
CA PRO A 549 -7.09 -23.43 -23.15
C PRO A 549 -6.85 -23.95 -24.58
N ASP A 550 -7.82 -23.81 -25.49
CA ASP A 550 -7.66 -24.07 -26.93
C ASP A 550 -7.42 -22.76 -27.73
N THR A 551 -7.17 -21.63 -27.04
CA THR A 551 -7.00 -20.27 -27.62
C THR A 551 -5.52 -19.90 -27.76
N ASP A 552 -5.14 -19.22 -28.85
CA ASP A 552 -3.80 -18.66 -29.03
C ASP A 552 -3.79 -17.21 -29.56
N ARG A 553 -2.63 -16.71 -29.98
CA ARG A 553 -2.47 -15.32 -30.47
C ARG A 553 -3.29 -15.00 -31.71
N ARG A 554 -3.64 -16.00 -32.52
CA ARG A 554 -4.41 -15.84 -33.76
C ARG A 554 -5.86 -15.51 -33.45
N ASP A 555 -6.43 -16.08 -32.39
CA ASP A 555 -7.77 -15.73 -31.90
C ASP A 555 -7.80 -14.26 -31.42
N LEU A 556 -6.76 -13.79 -30.73
CA LEU A 556 -6.62 -12.37 -30.37
C LEU A 556 -6.59 -11.49 -31.62
N TRP A 557 -5.76 -11.83 -32.61
CA TRP A 557 -5.69 -11.08 -33.87
C TRP A 557 -7.01 -11.11 -34.64
N GLN A 558 -7.75 -12.22 -34.60
CA GLN A 558 -9.09 -12.32 -35.19
C GLN A 558 -10.10 -11.43 -34.46
N ALA A 559 -10.09 -11.40 -33.12
CA ALA A 559 -10.94 -10.53 -32.32
C ALA A 559 -10.66 -9.03 -32.61
N ILE A 560 -9.38 -8.65 -32.70
CA ILE A 560 -8.95 -7.30 -33.10
C ILE A 560 -9.38 -6.98 -34.55
N THR A 561 -9.24 -7.93 -35.47
CA THR A 561 -9.68 -7.76 -36.87
C THR A 561 -11.21 -7.60 -36.94
N ALA A 562 -11.96 -8.31 -36.10
CA ALA A 562 -13.42 -8.20 -36.00
C ALA A 562 -13.91 -6.89 -35.33
N TYR A 563 -13.04 -6.21 -34.57
CA TYR A 563 -13.25 -4.84 -34.09
C TYR A 563 -12.99 -3.82 -35.22
N THR A 564 -11.83 -3.90 -35.90
CA THR A 564 -11.48 -2.96 -36.99
C THR A 564 -12.40 -3.04 -38.21
N GLY A 565 -13.05 -4.19 -38.43
CA GLY A 565 -14.05 -4.35 -39.50
C GLY A 565 -15.40 -3.68 -39.24
N ARG A 566 -15.67 -3.14 -38.05
CA ARG A 566 -16.96 -2.49 -37.75
C ARG A 566 -16.93 -1.01 -38.14
N GLN A 567 -18.01 -0.53 -38.74
CA GLN A 567 -18.15 0.90 -39.00
C GLN A 567 -18.31 1.63 -37.68
N ARG A 568 -17.34 2.49 -37.33
CA ARG A 568 -17.42 3.39 -36.16
C ARG A 568 -18.61 4.34 -36.34
N HIS A 569 -19.77 3.99 -35.79
CA HIS A 569 -20.91 4.90 -35.70
C HIS A 569 -20.57 6.02 -34.71
N HIS A 570 -20.09 7.15 -35.22
CA HIS A 570 -19.79 8.33 -34.42
C HIS A 570 -21.06 8.83 -33.71
N GLY A 571 -21.18 8.52 -32.41
CA GLY A 571 -22.13 9.16 -31.50
C GLY A 571 -21.73 10.60 -31.13
N ALA A 572 -20.61 11.09 -31.64
CA ALA A 572 -20.17 12.48 -31.51
C ALA A 572 -20.83 13.35 -32.59
N THR A 573 -21.71 14.25 -32.17
CA THR A 573 -22.25 15.33 -33.01
C THR A 573 -21.11 16.08 -33.70
N PRO A 574 -21.14 16.30 -35.03
CA PRO A 574 -20.16 17.16 -35.69
C PRO A 574 -20.20 18.57 -35.09
N ALA A 575 -19.05 19.09 -34.67
CA ALA A 575 -18.94 20.48 -34.27
C ALA A 575 -19.29 21.40 -35.45
N ASP A 576 -20.04 22.47 -35.19
CA ASP A 576 -20.57 23.37 -36.22
C ASP A 576 -19.48 23.98 -37.12
N GLY A 577 -19.37 23.45 -38.33
CA GLY A 577 -18.86 24.18 -39.49
C GLY A 577 -20.04 24.84 -40.21
N PRO A 578 -19.97 26.12 -40.63
CA PRO A 578 -21.11 26.82 -41.19
C PRO A 578 -21.53 26.21 -42.54
N SER A 579 -22.61 25.42 -42.51
CA SER A 579 -23.26 24.91 -43.72
C SER A 579 -23.94 26.07 -44.45
N ALA A 580 -23.25 26.64 -45.43
CA ALA A 580 -23.83 27.61 -46.36
C ALA A 580 -24.85 26.89 -47.25
N VAL A 581 -26.13 26.98 -46.88
CA VAL A 581 -27.26 26.42 -47.63
C VAL A 581 -27.32 27.05 -49.04
N PRO A 582 -27.18 26.27 -50.12
CA PRO A 582 -27.50 26.75 -51.46
C PRO A 582 -29.04 26.81 -51.59
N CYS A 583 -29.56 28.00 -51.91
CA CYS A 583 -30.98 28.18 -52.19
C CYS A 583 -31.40 27.35 -53.42
N PRO A 584 -32.53 26.62 -53.40
CA PRO A 584 -32.92 25.76 -54.51
C PRO A 584 -33.34 26.58 -55.74
N THR A 585 -32.67 26.34 -56.87
CA THR A 585 -33.10 26.85 -58.18
C THR A 585 -34.40 26.15 -58.62
N ALA A 586 -35.42 26.94 -58.94
CA ALA A 586 -36.70 26.42 -59.42
C ALA A 586 -36.55 25.71 -60.79
N PRO A 587 -37.31 24.64 -61.07
CA PRO A 587 -37.34 24.03 -62.38
C PRO A 587 -38.08 24.93 -63.38
N ALA A 588 -37.48 25.17 -64.55
CA ALA A 588 -38.14 25.84 -65.65
C ALA A 588 -39.24 24.95 -66.24
N GLY A 589 -40.51 25.32 -66.01
CA GLY A 589 -41.65 24.65 -66.63
C GLY A 589 -41.77 24.99 -68.12
N GLY A 590 -41.68 23.98 -68.99
CA GLY A 590 -41.82 24.13 -70.43
C GLY A 590 -43.17 23.63 -70.96
N ALA A 591 -43.96 24.55 -71.50
CA ALA A 591 -45.05 24.38 -72.48
C ALA A 591 -46.34 23.61 -72.10
N GLY A 592 -47.49 24.29 -72.30
CA GLY A 592 -48.78 23.63 -72.56
C GLY A 592 -50.01 24.41 -72.09
N GLY A 593 -50.57 25.32 -72.90
CA GLY A 593 -51.84 26.02 -72.65
C GLY A 593 -51.81 27.49 -73.01
#